data_AF-A0A5K1CSM5-F1
#
_entry.id   AF-A0A5K1CSM5-F1
#
_cell.length_a   1.000
_cell.length_b   1.000
_cell.length_c   1.000
_cell.angle_alpha   90.00
_cell.angle_beta   90.00
_cell.angle_gamma   90.00
#
_symmetry.space_group_name_H-M   'P 1'
#
loop_
_entity.id
_entity.type
_entity.pdbx_description
1 polymer ?
#
loop_
_entity_poly.entity_id
_entity_poly.type
_entity_poly.pdbx_seq_one_letter_code
_entity_poly.pdbx_strand_id
1 'polypeptide(L)'
;FKILIQTSGKKPGYVLVIGATNRPDAVDPALRRPGRFDREISVGVPDENARVEILSVVTTNLRLEGAFDLKKIAKLTPVFVAADLTALANKVGNLAMKRILDKRKLDLFLEREGKETEEDWWRYPW
;
A
#
# COMPACT_ATOMS: atom_id res chain seq x y z
N PHE A 1 17.15 -1.11 -6.66
CA PHE A 1 17.54 -1.71 -5.37
C PHE A 1 18.29 -3.01 -5.65
N LYS A 2 19.30 -3.37 -4.85
CA LYS A 2 20.07 -4.60 -5.03
C LYS A 2 20.15 -5.39 -3.73
N ILE A 3 19.92 -6.69 -3.83
CA ILE A 3 20.07 -7.64 -2.73
C ILE A 3 21.41 -8.35 -2.91
N LEU A 4 22.19 -8.42 -1.84
CA LEU A 4 23.50 -9.04 -1.76
C LEU A 4 23.39 -10.26 -0.87
N ILE A 5 23.88 -11.43 -1.30
CA ILE A 5 23.73 -12.68 -0.54
C ILE A 5 25.10 -13.33 -0.35
N GLN A 6 25.36 -13.76 0.88
CA GLN A 6 26.52 -14.56 1.27
C GLN A 6 26.06 -15.80 2.04
N THR A 7 26.62 -16.97 1.69
CA THR A 7 26.37 -18.23 2.40
C THR A 7 27.65 -18.76 3.01
N SER A 8 27.66 -19.10 4.30
CA SER A 8 28.77 -19.84 4.92
C SER A 8 28.67 -21.34 4.60
N GLY A 9 29.76 -21.90 4.05
CA GLY A 9 29.82 -23.31 3.68
C GLY A 9 30.32 -24.22 4.80
N LYS A 10 29.56 -25.31 5.02
CA LYS A 10 29.78 -26.48 5.90
C LYS A 10 29.30 -26.37 7.35
N LYS A 11 28.65 -27.45 7.77
CA LYS A 11 28.08 -27.66 9.11
C LYS A 11 29.11 -28.27 10.08
N PRO A 12 28.91 -28.05 11.39
CA PRO A 12 27.74 -27.37 11.98
C PRO A 12 27.94 -25.85 12.06
N GLY A 13 26.94 -25.07 11.60
CA GLY A 13 26.96 -23.59 11.64
C GLY A 13 26.67 -22.85 10.32
N TYR A 14 25.67 -23.29 9.53
CA TYR A 14 25.29 -22.60 8.29
C TYR A 14 24.65 -21.24 8.59
N VAL A 15 25.25 -20.16 8.08
CA VAL A 15 24.75 -18.78 8.22
C VAL A 15 24.53 -18.19 6.83
N LEU A 16 23.37 -17.54 6.65
CA LEU A 16 23.00 -16.78 5.46
C LEU A 16 22.96 -15.30 5.82
N VAL A 17 23.74 -14.49 5.12
CA VAL A 17 23.74 -13.03 5.26
C VAL A 17 23.10 -12.41 4.03
N ILE A 18 22.11 -11.56 4.24
CA ILE A 18 21.42 -10.82 3.18
C ILE A 18 21.63 -9.32 3.43
N GLY A 19 22.30 -8.65 2.50
CA GLY A 19 22.44 -7.22 2.44
C GLY A 19 21.46 -6.60 1.44
N ALA A 20 21.04 -5.37 1.69
CA ALA A 20 20.10 -4.63 0.87
C ALA A 20 20.62 -3.20 0.68
N THR A 21 20.77 -2.74 -0.58
CA THR A 21 21.24 -1.38 -0.86
C THR A 21 20.57 -0.76 -2.07
N ASN A 22 20.36 0.56 -2.03
CA ASN A 22 19.94 1.37 -3.18
C ASN A 22 21.13 1.94 -3.96
N ARG A 23 22.36 1.81 -3.43
CA ARG A 23 23.60 2.32 -4.02
C ARG A 23 24.65 1.20 -4.10
N PRO A 24 24.50 0.23 -5.02
CA PRO A 24 25.41 -0.91 -5.13
C PRO A 24 26.83 -0.50 -5.60
N ASP A 25 26.94 0.65 -6.24
CA ASP A 25 28.18 1.35 -6.62
C ASP A 25 28.96 1.88 -5.40
N ALA A 26 28.26 2.20 -4.32
CA ALA A 26 28.87 2.67 -3.07
C ALA A 26 29.36 1.52 -2.16
N VAL A 27 29.07 0.27 -2.51
CA VAL A 27 29.54 -0.90 -1.75
C VAL A 27 30.98 -1.21 -2.15
N ASP A 28 31.85 -1.40 -1.15
CA ASP A 28 33.24 -1.78 -1.37
C ASP A 28 33.34 -3.00 -2.32
N PRO A 29 34.04 -2.88 -3.46
CA PRO A 29 34.23 -3.99 -4.39
C PRO A 29 34.82 -5.25 -3.74
N ALA A 30 35.58 -5.15 -2.64
CA ALA A 30 36.12 -6.28 -1.91
C ALA A 30 35.02 -7.16 -1.29
N LEU A 31 33.89 -6.58 -0.88
CA LEU A 31 32.75 -7.30 -0.32
C LEU A 31 31.92 -8.04 -1.38
N ARG A 32 32.07 -7.67 -2.65
CA ARG A 32 31.34 -8.26 -3.79
C ARG A 32 32.10 -9.42 -4.46
N ARG A 33 33.26 -9.80 -3.90
CA ARG A 33 34.11 -10.88 -4.42
C ARG A 33 33.62 -12.25 -3.95
N PRO A 34 33.97 -13.33 -4.67
CA PRO A 34 33.71 -14.71 -4.24
C PRO A 34 34.06 -14.96 -2.76
N GLY A 35 33.18 -15.68 -2.07
CA GLY A 35 33.30 -15.98 -0.63
C GLY A 35 32.77 -14.88 0.32
N ARG A 36 32.25 -13.77 -0.21
CA ARG A 36 31.51 -12.73 0.53
C ARG A 36 30.11 -12.58 -0.06
N PHE A 37 29.66 -11.37 -0.40
CA PHE A 37 28.44 -11.15 -1.18
C PHE A 37 28.70 -11.50 -2.65
N ASP A 38 28.82 -12.80 -2.91
CA ASP A 38 29.14 -13.33 -4.22
C ASP A 38 27.91 -13.51 -5.12
N ARG A 39 26.71 -13.35 -4.57
CA ARG A 39 25.45 -13.32 -5.30
C ARG A 39 24.78 -11.97 -5.17
N GLU A 40 24.29 -11.45 -6.31
CA GLU A 40 23.58 -10.19 -6.36
C GLU A 40 22.29 -10.33 -7.16
N ILE A 41 21.20 -9.81 -6.62
CA ILE A 41 19.89 -9.78 -7.27
C ILE A 41 19.48 -8.32 -7.46
N SER A 42 19.31 -7.92 -8.72
CA SER A 42 18.80 -6.60 -9.06
C SER A 42 17.28 -6.60 -9.02
N VAL A 43 16.70 -5.72 -8.21
CA VAL A 43 15.25 -5.50 -8.15
C VAL A 43 14.95 -4.21 -8.91
N GLY A 44 14.29 -4.38 -10.05
CA GLY A 44 13.83 -3.30 -10.93
C GLY A 44 12.44 -2.79 -10.56
N VAL A 45 11.94 -1.86 -11.39
CA VAL A 45 10.56 -1.37 -11.33
C VAL A 45 9.62 -2.51 -11.75
N PRO A 46 8.51 -2.75 -11.03
CA PRO A 46 7.58 -3.82 -11.36
C PRO A 46 6.87 -3.57 -12.69
N ASP A 47 6.65 -4.63 -13.46
CA ASP A 47 5.79 -4.60 -14.63
C ASP A 47 4.30 -4.51 -14.24
N GLU A 48 3.41 -4.45 -15.22
CA GLU A 48 1.97 -4.32 -14.97
C GLU A 48 1.41 -5.50 -14.16
N ASN A 49 1.81 -6.73 -14.46
CA ASN A 49 1.32 -7.92 -13.77
C ASN A 49 1.83 -7.95 -12.32
N ALA A 50 3.10 -7.64 -12.09
CA ALA A 50 3.68 -7.52 -10.77
C ALA A 50 2.97 -6.41 -9.96
N ARG A 51 2.59 -5.29 -10.58
CA ARG A 51 1.78 -4.25 -9.92
C ARG A 51 0.39 -4.77 -9.53
N VAL A 52 -0.24 -5.62 -10.34
CA VAL A 52 -1.52 -6.27 -9.97
C VAL A 52 -1.35 -7.13 -8.72
N GLU A 53 -0.30 -7.94 -8.65
CA GLU A 53 -0.01 -8.78 -7.48
C GLU A 53 0.27 -7.93 -6.23
N ILE A 54 1.08 -6.88 -6.36
CA ILE A 54 1.34 -5.94 -5.26
C ILE A 54 0.03 -5.29 -4.80
N LEU A 55 -0.78 -4.79 -5.74
CA LEU A 55 -2.07 -4.20 -5.42
C LEU A 55 -2.99 -5.19 -4.72
N SER A 56 -3.01 -6.46 -5.15
CA SER A 56 -3.77 -7.51 -4.47
C SER A 56 -3.40 -7.60 -2.99
N VAL A 57 -2.10 -7.65 -2.68
CA VAL A 57 -1.61 -7.71 -1.30
C VAL A 57 -1.93 -6.44 -0.51
N VAL A 58 -1.70 -5.27 -1.11
CA VAL A 58 -1.99 -3.96 -0.49
C VAL A 58 -3.48 -3.84 -0.16
N THR A 59 -4.34 -4.38 -1.02
CA THR A 59 -5.79 -4.31 -0.86
C THR A 59 -6.39 -5.39 0.04
N THR A 60 -5.64 -6.42 0.45
CA THR A 60 -6.14 -7.53 1.26
C THR A 60 -6.87 -7.08 2.53
N ASN A 61 -6.39 -6.00 3.16
CA ASN A 61 -6.96 -5.47 4.41
C ASN A 61 -7.94 -4.31 4.19
N LEU A 62 -8.28 -3.99 2.94
CA LEU A 62 -9.17 -2.88 2.59
C LEU A 62 -10.59 -3.39 2.32
N ARG A 63 -11.59 -2.60 2.74
CA ARG A 63 -12.97 -2.83 2.30
C ARG A 63 -13.15 -2.24 0.92
N LEU A 64 -13.22 -3.12 -0.08
CA LEU A 64 -13.48 -2.76 -1.47
C LEU A 64 -14.95 -3.02 -1.79
N GLU A 65 -15.58 -2.10 -2.50
CA GLU A 65 -17.00 -2.21 -2.89
C GLU A 65 -17.11 -2.49 -4.39
N GLY A 66 -18.04 -3.37 -4.76
CA GLY A 66 -18.35 -3.70 -6.16
C GLY A 66 -17.26 -4.45 -6.91
N ALA A 67 -17.28 -4.34 -8.24
CA ALA A 67 -16.28 -4.94 -9.12
C ALA A 67 -15.00 -4.10 -9.12
N PHE A 68 -14.08 -4.38 -8.20
CA PHE A 68 -12.82 -3.66 -8.07
C PHE A 68 -11.74 -4.23 -9.01
N ASP A 69 -11.50 -3.54 -10.13
CA ASP A 69 -10.54 -3.98 -11.14
C ASP A 69 -9.11 -3.49 -10.85
N LEU A 70 -8.30 -4.38 -10.27
CA LEU A 70 -6.89 -4.13 -9.99
C LEU A 70 -6.04 -3.97 -11.26
N LYS A 71 -6.41 -4.61 -12.38
CA LYS A 71 -5.66 -4.52 -13.64
C LYS A 71 -5.75 -3.10 -14.19
N LYS A 72 -6.95 -2.51 -14.14
CA LYS A 72 -7.14 -1.11 -14.55
C LYS A 72 -6.26 -0.16 -13.75
N ILE A 73 -6.15 -0.35 -12.43
CA ILE A 73 -5.30 0.50 -11.57
C ILE A 73 -3.82 0.27 -11.88
N ALA A 74 -3.39 -0.98 -12.07
CA ALA A 74 -2.01 -1.29 -12.43
C ALA A 74 -1.60 -0.65 -13.76
N LYS A 75 -2.51 -0.61 -14.75
CA LYS A 75 -2.30 0.05 -16.04
C LYS A 75 -2.16 1.57 -15.92
N LEU A 76 -2.89 2.19 -14.99
CA LEU A 76 -2.87 3.64 -14.73
C LEU A 76 -1.71 4.09 -13.83
N THR A 77 -0.92 3.17 -13.29
CA THR A 77 0.19 3.45 -12.36
C THR A 77 1.54 3.01 -12.94
N PRO A 78 1.93 3.46 -14.15
CA PRO A 78 3.24 3.13 -14.70
C PRO A 78 4.35 3.63 -13.77
N VAL A 79 5.42 2.86 -13.67
CA VAL A 79 6.63 3.18 -12.87
C VAL A 79 6.42 3.15 -11.35
N PHE A 80 5.19 2.96 -10.86
CA PHE A 80 4.94 2.89 -9.41
C PHE A 80 5.60 1.64 -8.82
N VAL A 81 6.33 1.84 -7.72
CA VAL A 81 6.84 0.74 -6.91
C VAL A 81 5.86 0.40 -5.78
N ALA A 82 6.14 -0.67 -5.03
CA ALA A 82 5.25 -1.11 -3.95
C ALA A 82 4.96 -0.03 -2.90
N ALA A 83 5.95 0.81 -2.59
CA ALA A 83 5.78 1.95 -1.68
C ALA A 83 4.76 2.96 -2.22
N ASP A 84 4.81 3.28 -3.52
CA ASP A 84 3.90 4.24 -4.15
C ASP A 84 2.47 3.70 -4.18
N LEU A 85 2.30 2.42 -4.53
CA LEU A 85 0.98 1.76 -4.53
C LEU A 85 0.36 1.71 -3.13
N THR A 86 1.18 1.48 -2.10
CA THR A 86 0.74 1.51 -0.70
C THR A 86 0.34 2.93 -0.27
N ALA A 87 1.15 3.94 -0.63
CA ALA A 87 0.83 5.34 -0.36
C ALA A 87 -0.46 5.78 -1.07
N LEU A 88 -0.66 5.35 -2.31
CA LEU A 88 -1.88 5.59 -3.07
C LEU A 88 -3.09 5.00 -2.34
N ALA A 89 -3.02 3.72 -1.95
CA ALA A 89 -4.10 3.04 -1.25
C ALA A 89 -4.44 3.73 0.08
N ASN A 90 -3.45 4.11 0.88
CA ASN A 90 -3.65 4.85 2.13
C ASN A 90 -4.32 6.21 1.90
N LYS A 91 -3.87 6.96 0.89
CA LYS A 91 -4.45 8.28 0.56
C LYS A 91 -5.91 8.16 0.15
N VAL A 92 -6.23 7.18 -0.70
CA VAL A 92 -7.62 6.92 -1.13
C VAL A 92 -8.49 6.44 0.03
N GLY A 93 -7.97 5.55 0.88
CA GLY A 93 -8.66 5.09 2.09
C GLY A 93 -9.04 6.23 3.03
N ASN A 94 -8.10 7.16 3.28
CA ASN A 94 -8.38 8.35 4.08
C ASN A 94 -9.45 9.26 3.46
N LEU A 95 -9.42 9.44 2.14
CA LEU A 95 -10.44 10.22 1.42
C LEU A 95 -11.82 9.54 1.49
N ALA A 96 -11.88 8.22 1.36
CA ALA A 96 -13.11 7.46 1.48
C ALA A 96 -13.69 7.56 2.91
N MET A 97 -12.86 7.42 3.93
CA MET A 97 -13.26 7.60 5.33
C MET A 97 -13.81 9.00 5.60
N LYS A 98 -13.14 10.04 5.09
CA LYS A 98 -13.62 11.42 5.22
C LYS A 98 -15.03 11.59 4.62
N ARG A 99 -15.27 11.06 3.41
CA ARG A 99 -16.59 11.10 2.76
C ARG A 99 -17.67 10.41 3.58
N ILE A 100 -17.37 9.25 4.17
CA ILE A 100 -18.32 8.50 5.02
C ILE A 100 -18.68 9.30 6.27
N LEU A 101 -17.69 9.91 6.92
CA LEU A 101 -17.91 10.73 8.12
C LEU A 101 -18.73 11.99 7.79
N ASP A 102 -18.41 12.67 6.69
CA ASP A 102 -19.12 13.86 6.25
C ASP A 102 -20.60 13.54 5.95
N LYS A 103 -20.87 12.41 5.27
CA LYS A 103 -22.23 11.95 5.01
C LYS A 103 -22.99 11.63 6.29
N ARG A 104 -22.40 10.85 7.20
CA ARG A 104 -23.03 10.51 8.50
C ARG A 104 -23.33 11.75 9.34
N LYS A 105 -22.43 12.74 9.31
CA LYS A 105 -22.62 14.01 10.01
C LYS A 105 -23.82 14.76 9.44
N LEU A 106 -23.98 14.78 8.12
CA LEU A 106 -25.14 15.39 7.45
C LEU A 106 -26.45 14.66 7.79
N ASP A 107 -26.46 13.32 7.74
CA ASP A 107 -27.63 12.51 8.08
C ASP A 107 -28.09 12.78 9.53
N LEU A 108 -27.14 12.85 10.48
CA LEU A 108 -27.42 13.20 11.87
C LEU A 108 -27.95 14.63 12.06
N PHE A 109 -27.53 15.59 11.23
CA PHE A 109 -28.08 16.93 11.26
C PHE A 109 -29.54 16.96 10.79
N LEU A 110 -29.84 16.27 9.69
CA LEU A 110 -31.20 16.19 9.14
C LEU A 110 -32.16 15.45 10.10
N GLU A 111 -31.70 14.39 10.76
CA GLU A 111 -32.49 13.68 11.78
C GLU A 111 -32.80 14.56 13.00
N ARG A 112 -31.92 15.49 13.37
CA ARG A 112 -32.16 16.44 14.47
C ARG A 112 -33.16 17.51 14.09
N GLU A 113 -33.01 18.12 12.91
CA GLU A 113 -33.97 19.11 12.42
C GLU A 113 -35.37 18.51 12.23
N GLY A 114 -35.46 17.28 11.69
CA GLY A 114 -36.71 16.56 11.52
C GLY A 114 -37.47 16.35 12.85
N LYS A 115 -36.76 15.98 13.91
CA LYS A 115 -37.34 15.83 15.26
C LYS A 115 -37.76 17.15 15.87
N GLU A 116 -36.98 18.22 15.72
CA GLU A 116 -37.37 19.55 16.17
C GLU A 116 -38.66 20.03 15.47
N THR A 117 -38.79 19.82 14.16
CA THR A 117 -40.02 20.18 13.44
C THR A 117 -41.24 19.32 13.80
N GLU A 118 -41.04 18.06 14.16
CA GLU A 118 -42.11 17.15 14.60
C GLU A 118 -42.57 17.47 16.03
N GLU A 119 -41.65 17.88 16.91
CA GLU A 119 -41.94 18.32 18.29
C GLU A 119 -42.59 19.72 18.36
N ASP A 120 -42.33 20.61 17.39
CA ASP A 120 -42.91 21.97 17.32
C ASP A 120 -44.18 22.09 16.46
N TRP A 121 -44.82 20.97 16.10
CA TRP A 121 -46.07 20.90 15.31
C TRP A 121 -47.19 21.83 15.83
N TRP A 122 -47.24 22.08 17.13
CA TRP A 122 -48.26 22.90 17.81
C TRP A 122 -48.11 24.42 17.56
N ARG A 123 -47.04 24.88 16.92
CA ARG A 123 -46.77 26.31 16.66
C ARG A 123 -47.38 26.87 15.38
N TYR A 124 -47.92 26.03 14.51
CA TYR A 124 -48.52 26.47 13.25
C TYR A 124 -50.02 26.82 13.43
N PRO A 125 -50.50 27.94 12.87
CA PRO A 125 -51.93 28.27 12.89
C PRO A 125 -52.70 27.27 12.01
N TRP A 126 -53.89 26.89 12.48
CA TRP A 126 -54.83 25.99 11.80
C TRP A 126 -55.30 26.50 10.43
#